data_AF-A0A7Z8L9R4-F1
#
_entry.id   AF-A0A7Z8L9R4-F1
#
_cell.length_a   1.000
_cell.length_b   1.000
_cell.length_c   1.000
_cell.angle_alpha   90.00
_cell.angle_beta   90.00
_cell.angle_gamma   90.00
#
_symmetry.space_group_name_H-M   'P 1'
#
loop_
_entity.id
_entity.type
_entity.pdbx_description
1 polymer ?
#
loop_
_entity_poly.entity_id
_entity_poly.type
_entity_poly.pdbx_seq_one_letter_code
_entity_poly.pdbx_strand_id
1 'polypeptide(L)' 'MANLFSEEEWQRLLPHLRSTFTRLTEADLRDCAPRLDLTVAKVQNRHWLDRVTAQRQVLDLVQRVLAGSGAAS' A
#
# COMPACT_ATOMS: atom_id res chain seq x y z
N MET A 1 -9.36 -5.70 9.68
CA MET A 1 -8.25 -4.83 9.23
C MET A 1 -8.86 -3.47 8.96
N ALA A 2 -8.36 -2.41 9.61
CA ALA A 2 -8.87 -1.07 9.36
C ALA A 2 -8.59 -0.68 7.89
N ASN A 3 -9.51 0.06 7.27
CA ASN A 3 -9.33 0.54 5.89
C ASN A 3 -8.44 1.79 5.81
N LEU A 4 -8.04 2.35 6.94
CA LEU A 4 -7.25 3.56 7.05
C LEU A 4 -5.97 3.24 7.82
N PHE A 5 -4.82 3.64 7.28
CA PHE A 5 -3.53 3.61 7.97
C PHE A 5 -3.40 4.85 8.86
N SER A 6 -2.71 4.72 9.99
CA SER A 6 -2.23 5.90 10.73
C SER A 6 -1.23 6.68 9.89
N GLU A 7 -0.98 7.95 10.23
CA GLU A 7 0.03 8.74 9.53
C GLU A 7 1.42 8.07 9.60
N GLU A 8 1.77 7.51 10.76
CA GLU A 8 3.05 6.80 10.94
C GLU A 8 3.14 5.55 10.05
N GLU A 9 2.08 4.72 10.03
CA GLU A 9 2.00 3.55 9.17
C GLU A 9 2.09 3.94 7.69
N TRP A 10 1.40 5.00 7.30
CA TRP A 10 1.39 5.51 5.93
C TRP A 10 2.78 5.98 5.49
N GLN A 11 3.44 6.81 6.30
CA GLN A 11 4.80 7.29 6.01
C GLN A 11 5.80 6.14 5.85
N ARG A 12 5.64 5.08 6.64
CA ARG A 12 6.45 3.87 6.52
C ARG A 12 6.15 3.06 5.28
N LEU A 13 4.89 3.01 4.84
CA LEU A 13 4.48 2.28 3.63
C LEU A 13 4.90 2.99 2.34
N LEU A 14 4.90 4.33 2.30
CA LEU A 14 5.21 5.13 1.11
C LEU A 14 6.49 4.70 0.33
N PRO A 15 7.68 4.54 0.95
CA PRO A 15 8.87 4.11 0.21
C PRO A 15 8.73 2.70 -0.39
N HIS A 16 8.00 1.81 0.28
CA HIS A 16 7.76 0.46 -0.21
C HIS A 16 6.70 0.40 -1.32
N LEU A 17 5.66 1.23 -1.22
CA LEU A 17 4.66 1.39 -2.28
C LEU A 17 5.31 1.90 -3.57
N ARG A 18 6.18 2.92 -3.46
CA ARG A 18 6.93 3.49 -4.61
C ARG A 18 7.84 2.47 -5.29
N SER A 19 8.56 1.68 -4.50
CA SER A 19 9.53 0.70 -5.03
C SER A 19 8.86 -0.58 -5.55
N THR A 20 7.77 -1.03 -4.92
CA THR A 20 7.06 -2.26 -5.31
C THR A 20 6.13 -2.01 -6.49
N PHE A 21 5.39 -0.91 -6.47
CA PHE A 21 4.38 -0.56 -7.47
C PHE A 21 4.88 0.61 -8.32
N THR A 22 5.87 0.35 -9.17
CA THR A 22 6.63 1.35 -9.95
C THR A 22 5.79 2.21 -10.92
N ARG A 23 4.50 1.88 -11.11
CA ARG A 23 3.56 2.64 -11.93
C ARG A 23 2.61 3.53 -11.13
N LEU A 24 2.64 3.43 -9.80
CA LEU A 24 1.99 4.43 -8.95
C LEU A 24 2.77 5.74 -9.05
N THR A 25 2.05 6.82 -9.32
CA THR A 25 2.61 8.17 -9.31
C THR A 25 2.46 8.80 -7.94
N GLU A 26 3.22 9.87 -7.66
CA GLU A 26 3.03 10.68 -6.44
C GLU A 26 1.61 11.28 -6.36
N ALA A 27 0.97 11.56 -7.50
CA ALA A 27 -0.43 11.98 -7.52
C ALA A 27 -1.35 10.85 -7.05
N ASP A 28 -1.14 9.61 -7.52
CA ASP A 28 -1.94 8.48 -7.07
C ASP A 28 -1.78 8.22 -5.57
N LEU A 29 -0.56 8.32 -5.04
CA LEU A 29 -0.28 8.14 -3.61
C LEU A 29 -0.94 9.23 -2.75
N ARG A 30 -0.96 10.48 -3.22
CA ARG A 30 -1.73 11.56 -2.55
C ARG A 30 -3.23 11.28 -2.58
N ASP A 31 -3.75 10.84 -3.73
CA ASP A 31 -5.18 10.49 -3.87
C ASP A 31 -5.61 9.34 -2.97
N CYS A 32 -4.69 8.41 -2.62
CA CYS A 32 -4.99 7.31 -1.72
C CYS A 32 -5.38 7.78 -0.31
N ALA A 33 -4.93 8.95 0.15
CA ALA A 33 -5.28 9.55 1.44
C ALA A 33 -5.30 8.54 2.62
N PRO A 34 -4.13 8.02 3.01
CA PRO A 34 -3.90 6.78 3.79
C PRO A 34 -4.89 5.60 3.71
N ARG A 35 -5.67 5.45 2.64
CA ARG A 35 -6.70 4.40 2.56
C ARG A 35 -6.22 3.17 1.80
N LEU A 36 -6.46 2.00 2.41
CA LEU A 36 -6.14 0.69 1.85
C LEU A 36 -6.95 0.41 0.58
N ASP A 37 -8.27 0.62 0.59
CA ASP A 37 -9.13 0.39 -0.57
C ASP A 37 -8.74 1.24 -1.80
N LEU A 38 -8.42 2.52 -1.59
CA LEU A 38 -7.94 3.40 -2.66
C LEU A 38 -6.57 2.97 -3.17
N THR A 39 -5.66 2.53 -2.28
CA THR A 39 -4.36 1.99 -2.67
C THR A 39 -4.52 0.75 -3.55
N VAL A 40 -5.39 -0.20 -3.16
CA VAL A 40 -5.71 -1.37 -3.96
C VAL A 40 -6.27 -0.98 -5.32
N ALA A 41 -7.21 -0.04 -5.39
CA ALA A 41 -7.80 0.42 -6.64
C ALA A 41 -6.77 1.09 -7.57
N LYS A 42 -5.87 1.91 -7.03
CA LYS A 42 -4.79 2.54 -7.81
C LYS A 42 -3.80 1.51 -8.33
N VAL A 43 -3.40 0.53 -7.50
CA VAL A 43 -2.54 -0.59 -7.93
C VAL A 43 -3.21 -1.40 -9.03
N GLN A 44 -4.49 -1.77 -8.84
CA GLN A 44 -5.29 -2.49 -9.83
C GLN A 44 -5.26 -1.76 -11.19
N ASN A 45 -5.55 -0.46 -11.19
CA ASN A 45 -5.65 0.34 -12.41
C ASN A 45 -4.30 0.59 -13.09
N ARG A 46 -3.25 0.89 -12.32
CA ARG A 46 -1.92 1.20 -12.87
C ARG A 46 -1.17 -0.04 -13.37
N HIS A 47 -1.45 -1.20 -12.76
CA HIS A 47 -0.77 -2.47 -13.09
C HIS A 47 -1.62 -3.46 -13.88
N TRP A 48 -2.86 -3.10 -14.23
CA TRP A 48 -3.80 -3.95 -14.98
C TRP A 48 -4.02 -5.32 -14.34
N LEU A 49 -4.15 -5.32 -13.01
CA LEU A 49 -4.42 -6.52 -12.24
C LEU A 49 -5.92 -6.70 -12.06
N ASP A 50 -6.37 -7.93 -11.83
CA ASP A 50 -7.69 -8.14 -11.24
C ASP A 50 -7.70 -7.69 -9.77
N ARG A 51 -8.90 -7.45 -9.25
CA ARG A 51 -9.09 -6.96 -7.88
C ARG A 51 -8.46 -7.87 -6.82
N VAL A 52 -8.58 -9.19 -6.98
CA VAL A 52 -8.10 -10.15 -5.98
C VAL A 52 -6.57 -10.15 -5.95
N THR A 53 -5.94 -10.13 -7.12
CA THR A 53 -4.48 -10.05 -7.23
C THR A 53 -3.94 -8.73 -6.68
N ALA A 54 -4.54 -7.59 -7.04
CA ALA A 54 -4.14 -6.29 -6.50
C ALA A 54 -4.27 -6.24 -4.97
N GLN A 55 -5.39 -6.73 -4.44
CA GLN A 55 -5.63 -6.76 -3.00
C GLN A 55 -4.58 -7.62 -2.28
N ARG A 56 -4.29 -8.82 -2.79
CA ARG A 56 -3.27 -9.71 -2.19
C ARG A 56 -1.90 -9.04 -2.17
N GLN A 57 -1.46 -8.47 -3.30
CA GLN A 57 -0.14 -7.82 -3.36
C GLN A 57 -0.01 -6.63 -2.40
N VAL A 58 -1.06 -5.79 -2.30
CA VAL A 58 -1.05 -4.67 -1.35
C VAL A 58 -1.05 -5.16 0.09
N LEU A 59 -1.90 -6.14 0.44
CA LEU A 59 -1.95 -6.71 1.78
C LEU A 59 -0.64 -7.39 2.18
N ASP A 60 -0.03 -8.15 1.28
CA ASP A 60 1.27 -8.81 1.52
C ASP A 60 2.37 -7.78 1.74
N LEU A 61 2.34 -6.64 1.05
CA LEU A 61 3.27 -5.54 1.32
C LEU A 61 3.01 -4.92 2.70
N VAL A 62 1.76 -4.59 2.99
CA VAL A 62 1.37 -3.99 4.27
C VAL A 62 1.78 -4.88 5.45
N GLN A 63 1.52 -6.18 5.36
CA GLN A 63 1.92 -7.15 6.38
C GLN A 63 3.44 -7.18 6.55
N ARG A 64 4.22 -7.26 5.48
CA ARG A 64 5.69 -7.27 5.57
C ARG A 64 6.25 -6.01 6.23
N VAL A 65 5.71 -4.84 5.88
CA VAL A 65 6.22 -3.54 6.38
C VAL A 65 5.79 -3.26 7.82
N LEU A 66 4.54 -3.59 8.17
CA LEU A 66 3.99 -3.26 9.49
C LEU A 66 4.23 -4.38 10.51
N ALA A 67 4.19 -5.66 10.13
CA ALA A 67 4.53 -6.76 11.04
C ALA A 67 6.03 -6.84 11.34
N GLY A 68 6.89 -6.43 10.40
CA GLY A 68 8.33 -6.30 10.62
C GLY A 68 8.71 -5.26 11.69
N SER A 69 7.75 -4.46 12.17
CA SER A 69 7.98 -3.47 13.22
C SER A 69 8.02 -4.01 14.64
N GLY A 70 7.67 -5.29 14.84
CA GLY A 70 7.68 -5.94 16.16
C GLY A 70 8.96 -6.69 16.49
N ALA A 71 9.98 -6.69 15.61
CA ALA A 71 11.20 -7.49 15.74
C ALA A 71 12.47 -6.64 15.90
N ALA A 72 12.36 -5.51 16.61
CA ALA A 72 13.51 -4.82 17.18
C ALA A 72 13.38 -4.91 18.72
N SER A 73 13.90 -6.00 19.27
CA SER A 73 14.30 -6.13 20.68
C SER A 73 15.81 -6.05 20.77
#